data_AF-A0A135V585-F1
#
_entry.id   AF-A0A135V585-F1
#
_cell.length_a   1.000
_cell.length_b   1.000
_cell.length_c   1.000
_cell.angle_alpha   90.00
_cell.angle_beta   90.00
_cell.angle_gamma   90.00
#
_symmetry.space_group_name_H-M   'P 1'
#
loop_
_entity.id
_entity.type
_entity.pdbx_description
1 polymer ?
#
loop_
_entity_poly.entity_id
_entity_poly.type
_entity_poly.pdbx_seq_one_letter_code
_entity_poly.pdbx_strand_id
1 'polypeptide(L)'
;MLLNWLFLWATLTLAVPTGDNPYERQDEDHWVVTWTSMPQEVEQSNLPPSPFNGASVQFRNATLRQTFHASIGASRIRFQLTNTFGGSDLPITAASVALSLGGAAGVSGIDAATIRGLTFSGSPSVTIKQGAVVYTDPIEFKVLPQANIALSLYSQQGQSGNRITGHPGSRTTSWMQNGNQVNASSVGSASTKHWYFASAVEAWVPRNTSAMIVLGDSISDGRGSDDDKNNRWPDLLLARLQKEGIINIAIANEAAGGNAVLSGGLGPTLLSRYPRDALTQQGVSRVLIFEGVNDIGPGGTDAGSQQRIGDGLIAAYKQIVADCKKAGLATIGATITPFAGSGQAYSNPERERTRVRVNKWILESGTFDHVVDFAGFIGDGEHLKAQFDGGDHLHPNVAGHAAPNFIKMGNDGDPEAKVGYTKALQSQWRAPGTNGSGFLPPPPTAQSWTDHNTSIDKTWNSAGPFSLFKTLRNGKNGAPTSSRPPVRSRVWPASSRGWFKPENGGTVIFAGHVFLIIFEVIAIVISS
;
A
#
# COMPACT_ATOMS: atom_id res chain seq x y z
N MET A 1 -69.78 -47.46 -8.94
CA MET A 1 -68.38 -47.94 -8.94
C MET A 1 -67.96 -48.06 -10.39
N LEU A 2 -67.17 -47.10 -10.89
CA LEU A 2 -65.74 -47.27 -11.28
C LEU A 2 -65.64 -48.23 -12.47
N LEU A 3 -65.05 -47.93 -13.64
CA LEU A 3 -63.97 -47.04 -14.01
C LEU A 3 -64.01 -47.02 -15.55
N ASN A 4 -63.76 -45.90 -16.24
CA ASN A 4 -63.36 -45.98 -17.66
C ASN A 4 -62.37 -44.88 -18.01
N TRP A 5 -61.19 -45.33 -18.43
CA TRP A 5 -60.10 -44.53 -18.96
C TRP A 5 -60.44 -44.12 -20.40
N LEU A 6 -60.23 -42.86 -20.74
CA LEU A 6 -60.11 -42.42 -22.14
C LEU A 6 -59.19 -41.21 -22.22
N PHE A 7 -58.21 -41.34 -23.13
CA PHE A 7 -57.20 -40.38 -23.51
C PHE A 7 -57.79 -39.04 -23.93
N LEU A 8 -57.23 -37.93 -23.43
CA LEU A 8 -57.38 -36.60 -24.03
C LEU A 8 -56.03 -36.10 -24.52
N TRP A 9 -55.99 -35.76 -25.81
CA TRP A 9 -54.90 -35.07 -26.49
C TRP A 9 -54.81 -33.63 -25.98
N ALA A 10 -53.65 -33.23 -25.46
CA ALA A 10 -53.33 -31.83 -25.17
C ALA A 10 -52.41 -31.30 -26.28
N THR A 11 -52.93 -30.35 -27.06
CA THR A 11 -52.19 -29.54 -28.00
C THR A 11 -51.16 -28.67 -27.27
N LEU A 12 -49.88 -28.89 -27.56
CA LEU A 12 -48.76 -28.10 -27.06
C LEU A 12 -48.65 -26.80 -27.89
N THR A 13 -49.22 -25.70 -27.41
CA THR A 13 -48.91 -24.36 -27.94
C THR A 13 -47.56 -23.94 -27.37
N LEU A 14 -46.52 -24.00 -28.21
CA LEU A 14 -45.22 -23.37 -27.95
C LEU A 14 -45.41 -21.85 -27.96
N ALA A 15 -45.55 -21.25 -26.78
CA ALA A 15 -45.32 -19.82 -26.62
C ALA A 15 -43.80 -19.59 -26.80
N VAL A 16 -43.42 -18.98 -27.93
CA VAL A 16 -42.09 -18.42 -28.10
C VAL A 16 -41.98 -17.27 -27.10
N PRO A 17 -41.06 -17.31 -26.12
CA PRO A 17 -40.81 -16.14 -25.30
C PRO A 17 -40.19 -15.09 -26.22
N THR A 18 -40.94 -14.02 -26.50
CA THR A 18 -40.37 -12.79 -27.03
C THR A 18 -39.36 -12.31 -25.99
N GLY A 19 -38.09 -12.53 -26.29
CA GLY A 19 -36.97 -12.13 -25.45
C GLY A 19 -36.83 -10.62 -25.41
N ASP A 20 -37.66 -9.97 -24.60
CA ASP A 20 -37.20 -8.83 -23.84
C ASP A 20 -36.40 -9.42 -22.68
N ASN A 21 -35.10 -9.59 -22.88
CA ASN A 21 -34.17 -9.76 -21.77
C ASN A 21 -33.87 -8.32 -21.31
N PRO A 22 -34.58 -7.77 -20.30
CA PRO A 22 -34.11 -6.54 -19.71
C PRO A 22 -32.76 -6.93 -19.13
N TYR A 23 -31.69 -6.37 -19.71
CA TYR A 23 -30.34 -6.43 -19.18
C TYR A 23 -30.37 -6.78 -17.70
N GLU A 24 -29.87 -7.97 -17.36
CA GLU A 24 -29.37 -8.24 -16.01
C GLU A 24 -28.64 -6.97 -15.60
N ARG A 25 -29.26 -6.16 -14.76
CA ARG A 25 -28.59 -5.06 -14.11
C ARG A 25 -27.70 -5.80 -13.11
N GLN A 26 -26.55 -6.29 -13.59
CA GLN A 26 -25.47 -6.77 -12.74
C GLN A 26 -25.34 -5.69 -11.67
N ASP A 27 -25.38 -6.07 -10.39
CA ASP A 27 -25.09 -5.11 -9.33
C ASP A 27 -23.72 -4.50 -9.65
N GLU A 28 -23.74 -3.26 -10.16
CA GLU A 28 -22.58 -2.57 -10.75
C GLU A 28 -21.57 -2.12 -9.68
N ASP A 29 -21.96 -2.24 -8.42
CA ASP A 29 -21.22 -1.80 -7.26
C ASP A 29 -20.79 -2.97 -6.38
N HIS A 30 -19.77 -2.72 -5.55
CA HIS A 30 -19.30 -3.63 -4.51
C HIS A 30 -18.76 -2.85 -3.30
N TRP A 31 -18.46 -3.56 -2.21
CA TRP A 31 -17.82 -2.96 -1.04
C TRP A 31 -16.31 -2.83 -1.27
N VAL A 32 -15.77 -1.65 -0.98
CA VAL A 32 -14.33 -1.37 -0.97
C VAL A 32 -13.99 -0.66 0.33
N VAL A 33 -12.93 -1.09 1.02
CA VAL A 33 -12.45 -0.33 2.20
C VAL A 33 -11.98 1.06 1.78
N THR A 34 -12.53 2.10 2.41
CA THR A 34 -12.11 3.50 2.21
C THR A 34 -11.24 3.99 3.37
N TRP A 35 -11.31 3.33 4.51
CA TRP A 35 -10.47 3.58 5.68
C TRP A 35 -10.33 2.28 6.48
N THR A 36 -9.16 2.08 7.10
CA THR A 36 -8.86 0.95 7.99
C THR A 36 -8.00 1.40 9.15
N SER A 37 -7.93 0.57 10.18
CA SER A 37 -6.86 0.63 11.18
C SER A 37 -6.54 -0.77 11.69
N MET A 38 -5.26 -1.06 11.90
CA MET A 38 -4.81 -2.34 12.44
C MET A 38 -5.31 -2.50 13.88
N PRO A 39 -6.22 -3.46 14.17
CA PRO A 39 -6.72 -3.66 15.51
C PRO A 39 -5.69 -4.38 16.38
N GLN A 40 -5.48 -3.87 17.59
CA GLN A 40 -4.65 -4.52 18.61
C GLN A 40 -5.28 -4.40 20.01
N GLU A 41 -4.75 -5.19 20.94
CA GLU A 41 -5.00 -4.94 22.37
C GLU A 41 -4.36 -3.60 22.75
N VAL A 42 -5.14 -2.74 23.38
CA VAL A 42 -4.66 -1.44 23.86
C VAL A 42 -3.78 -1.65 25.08
N GLU A 43 -2.55 -1.13 25.04
CA GLU A 43 -1.65 -1.16 26.20
C GLU A 43 -2.20 -0.29 27.33
N GLN A 44 -1.87 -0.62 28.58
CA GLN A 44 -2.39 0.07 29.77
C GLN A 44 -2.21 1.60 29.72
N SER A 45 -1.09 2.09 29.16
CA SER A 45 -0.80 3.52 29.01
C SER A 45 -1.63 4.22 27.93
N ASN A 46 -2.24 3.46 27.02
CA ASN A 46 -3.03 3.93 25.88
C ASN A 46 -4.54 3.71 26.10
N LEU A 47 -4.95 3.23 27.28
CA LEU A 47 -6.34 3.22 27.72
C LEU A 47 -6.94 4.64 27.67
N PRO A 48 -8.27 4.77 27.54
CA PRO A 48 -8.90 6.09 27.52
C PRO A 48 -8.49 6.93 28.74
N PRO A 49 -8.48 8.26 28.63
CA PRO A 49 -8.18 9.12 29.77
C PRO A 49 -9.30 9.09 30.83
N SER A 50 -8.98 9.51 32.05
CA SER A 50 -9.98 9.76 33.10
C SER A 50 -11.01 10.80 32.63
N PRO A 51 -12.31 10.64 32.96
CA PRO A 51 -12.91 9.62 33.82
C PRO A 51 -13.35 8.33 33.09
N PHE A 52 -12.88 8.10 31.85
CA PHE A 52 -13.35 7.01 30.98
C PHE A 52 -12.57 5.70 31.14
N ASN A 53 -11.54 5.67 31.98
CA ASN A 53 -10.76 4.48 32.36
C ASN A 53 -11.04 4.00 33.78
N GLY A 54 -12.28 3.60 34.06
CA GLY A 54 -12.62 3.00 35.34
C GLY A 54 -11.77 1.76 35.63
N ALA A 55 -11.47 1.50 36.91
CA ALA A 55 -10.58 0.41 37.33
C ALA A 55 -11.02 -0.99 36.85
N SER A 56 -12.32 -1.18 36.62
CA SER A 56 -12.92 -2.44 36.19
C SER A 56 -13.79 -2.32 34.94
N VAL A 57 -14.02 -1.12 34.42
CA VAL A 57 -14.88 -0.87 33.26
C VAL A 57 -14.38 0.35 32.49
N GLN A 58 -14.13 0.17 31.19
CA GLN A 58 -13.78 1.25 30.27
C GLN A 58 -15.04 1.83 29.63
N PHE A 59 -15.03 3.13 29.33
CA PHE A 59 -16.11 3.81 28.59
C PHE A 59 -17.52 3.64 29.20
N ARG A 60 -17.64 3.50 30.53
CA ARG A 60 -18.94 3.45 31.20
C ARG A 60 -19.66 4.79 31.05
N ASN A 61 -20.92 4.75 30.59
CA ASN A 61 -21.74 5.93 30.35
C ASN A 61 -21.01 6.98 29.49
N ALA A 62 -20.35 6.53 28.43
CA ALA A 62 -19.46 7.37 27.62
C ALA A 62 -19.85 7.34 26.14
N THR A 63 -19.90 8.52 25.54
CA THR A 63 -19.84 8.72 24.09
C THR A 63 -18.40 8.92 23.68
N LEU A 64 -17.93 8.10 22.76
CA LEU A 64 -16.64 8.20 22.07
C LEU A 64 -16.89 8.74 20.66
N ARG A 65 -16.27 9.86 20.30
CA ARG A 65 -16.29 10.45 18.95
C ARG A 65 -14.90 10.38 18.32
N GLN A 66 -14.83 9.81 17.12
CA GLN A 66 -13.59 9.53 16.43
C GLN A 66 -13.68 10.01 14.99
N THR A 67 -12.57 10.51 14.44
CA THR A 67 -12.52 10.95 13.04
C THR A 67 -11.77 9.94 12.19
N PHE A 68 -12.29 9.66 11.00
CA PHE A 68 -11.69 8.78 9.99
C PHE A 68 -11.57 9.51 8.66
N HIS A 69 -10.37 9.45 8.06
CA HIS A 69 -10.08 10.07 6.77
C HIS A 69 -10.42 9.09 5.64
N ALA A 70 -11.56 9.29 4.99
CA ALA A 70 -12.01 8.40 3.93
C ALA A 70 -11.18 8.61 2.65
N SER A 71 -10.62 7.53 2.11
CA SER A 71 -9.85 7.57 0.87
C SER A 71 -10.69 7.97 -0.34
N ILE A 72 -11.63 7.09 -0.69
CA ILE A 72 -12.55 7.25 -1.82
C ILE A 72 -13.92 7.71 -1.33
N GLY A 73 -14.65 8.38 -2.21
CA GLY A 73 -16.02 8.81 -1.96
C GLY A 73 -17.04 7.72 -2.27
N ALA A 74 -18.21 7.83 -1.66
CA ALA A 74 -19.39 6.99 -1.94
C ALA A 74 -20.67 7.67 -1.48
N SER A 75 -21.81 7.18 -1.98
CA SER A 75 -23.13 7.60 -1.50
C SER A 75 -23.66 6.72 -0.38
N ARG A 76 -23.07 5.52 -0.21
CA ARG A 76 -23.47 4.53 0.78
C ARG A 76 -22.24 3.93 1.44
N ILE A 77 -22.25 3.87 2.77
CA ILE A 77 -21.15 3.35 3.57
C ILE A 77 -21.64 2.38 4.65
N ARG A 78 -20.70 1.62 5.22
CA ARG A 78 -20.90 0.87 6.47
C ARG A 78 -19.61 0.86 7.29
N PHE A 79 -19.73 0.68 8.60
CA PHE A 79 -18.60 0.56 9.51
C PHE A 79 -18.42 -0.89 9.95
N GLN A 80 -17.16 -1.32 10.09
CA GLN A 80 -16.81 -2.53 10.82
C GLN A 80 -16.33 -2.14 12.21
N LEU A 81 -17.07 -2.59 13.23
CA LEU A 81 -16.71 -2.48 14.63
C LEU A 81 -16.07 -3.77 15.11
N THR A 82 -15.07 -3.67 15.99
CA THR A 82 -14.25 -4.81 16.41
C THR A 82 -14.10 -4.92 17.91
N ASN A 83 -14.20 -6.16 18.38
CA ASN A 83 -13.85 -6.60 19.72
C ASN A 83 -12.85 -7.77 19.69
N THR A 84 -12.03 -7.85 18.62
CA THR A 84 -11.09 -8.96 18.36
C THR A 84 -10.15 -9.24 19.53
N PHE A 85 -9.70 -8.20 20.23
CA PHE A 85 -8.74 -8.29 21.35
C PHE A 85 -9.36 -8.01 22.73
N GLY A 86 -10.68 -7.78 22.80
CA GLY A 86 -11.35 -7.49 24.06
C GLY A 86 -11.28 -8.65 25.06
N GLY A 87 -11.29 -8.32 26.35
CA GLY A 87 -11.40 -9.29 27.45
C GLY A 87 -12.82 -9.62 27.88
N SER A 88 -13.82 -8.92 27.32
CA SER A 88 -15.24 -9.15 27.57
C SER A 88 -16.08 -8.71 26.37
N ASP A 89 -17.38 -8.99 26.40
CA ASP A 89 -18.35 -8.42 25.47
C ASP A 89 -18.29 -6.88 25.48
N LEU A 90 -18.45 -6.27 24.29
CA LEU A 90 -18.47 -4.84 24.05
C LEU A 90 -19.91 -4.38 23.75
N PRO A 91 -20.61 -3.74 24.70
CA PRO A 91 -21.94 -3.21 24.47
C PRO A 91 -21.88 -1.83 23.82
N ILE A 92 -22.54 -1.67 22.67
CA ILE A 92 -22.79 -0.39 22.01
C ILE A 92 -24.29 -0.11 22.10
N THR A 93 -24.66 0.91 22.87
CA THR A 93 -26.06 1.27 23.16
C THR A 93 -26.66 2.18 22.09
N ALA A 94 -25.85 3.04 21.49
CA ALA A 94 -26.24 3.88 20.37
C ALA A 94 -25.01 4.24 19.52
N ALA A 95 -25.22 4.48 18.23
CA ALA A 95 -24.17 4.94 17.33
C ALA A 95 -24.73 5.90 16.28
N SER A 96 -23.89 6.84 15.83
CA SER A 96 -24.22 7.75 14.73
C SER A 96 -22.97 8.15 13.96
N VAL A 97 -23.19 8.64 12.75
CA VAL A 97 -22.15 9.22 11.88
C VAL A 97 -22.54 10.65 11.48
N ALA A 98 -21.55 11.50 11.27
CA ALA A 98 -21.68 12.81 10.64
C ALA A 98 -20.37 13.20 9.95
N LEU A 99 -20.38 14.24 9.12
CA LEU A 99 -19.15 14.87 8.66
C LEU A 99 -18.54 15.68 9.80
N SER A 100 -17.22 15.68 9.92
CA SER A 100 -16.51 16.53 10.88
C SER A 100 -16.75 18.01 10.57
N LEU A 101 -16.92 18.83 11.59
CA LEU A 101 -17.19 20.26 11.41
C LEU A 101 -16.02 20.93 10.68
N GLY A 102 -16.33 21.67 9.60
CA GLY A 102 -15.32 22.30 8.74
C GLY A 102 -14.44 21.31 7.98
N GLY A 103 -14.79 20.02 7.96
CA GLY A 103 -14.02 18.98 7.28
C GLY A 103 -12.66 18.67 7.92
N ALA A 104 -12.38 19.17 9.13
CA ALA A 104 -11.09 18.96 9.80
C ALA A 104 -11.01 17.60 10.49
N ALA A 105 -9.80 17.02 10.56
CA ALA A 105 -9.55 15.81 11.33
C ALA A 105 -9.51 16.14 12.84
N GLY A 106 -9.92 15.18 13.67
CA GLY A 106 -9.75 15.25 15.13
C GLY A 106 -10.54 16.35 15.85
N VAL A 107 -11.44 17.06 15.18
CA VAL A 107 -12.28 18.09 15.82
C VAL A 107 -13.41 17.44 16.63
N SER A 108 -13.81 18.12 17.70
CA SER A 108 -14.92 17.69 18.54
C SER A 108 -16.30 17.89 17.88
N GLY A 109 -16.37 18.89 17.00
CA GLY A 109 -17.60 19.30 16.34
C GLY A 109 -17.95 18.45 15.12
N ILE A 110 -19.25 18.34 14.85
CA ILE A 110 -19.80 17.70 13.65
C ILE A 110 -20.76 18.64 12.91
N ASP A 111 -20.94 18.43 11.61
CA ASP A 111 -22.03 19.06 10.86
C ASP A 111 -23.36 18.37 11.21
N ALA A 112 -24.16 19.06 12.02
CA ALA A 112 -25.43 18.54 12.51
C ALA A 112 -26.43 18.18 11.40
N ALA A 113 -26.36 18.82 10.22
CA ALA A 113 -27.25 18.51 9.10
C ALA A 113 -26.99 17.12 8.50
N THR A 114 -25.79 16.59 8.73
CA THR A 114 -25.36 15.30 8.17
C THR A 114 -25.58 14.12 9.09
N ILE A 115 -26.01 14.34 10.34
CA ILE A 115 -26.16 13.26 11.33
C ILE A 115 -27.06 12.14 10.79
N ARG A 116 -26.56 10.90 10.87
CA ARG A 116 -27.33 9.67 10.62
C ARG A 116 -27.11 8.69 11.77
N GLY A 117 -28.21 8.15 12.30
CA GLY A 117 -28.14 7.04 13.25
C GLY A 117 -27.65 5.77 12.55
N LEU A 118 -26.86 4.98 13.27
CA LEU A 118 -26.37 3.68 12.80
C LEU A 118 -27.17 2.57 13.48
N THR A 119 -27.45 1.51 12.73
CA THR A 119 -28.16 0.32 13.21
C THR A 119 -27.34 -0.95 12.96
N PHE A 120 -27.75 -2.03 13.60
CA PHE A 120 -27.14 -3.35 13.56
C PHE A 120 -28.25 -4.37 13.38
N SER A 121 -28.43 -4.88 12.16
CA SER A 121 -29.57 -5.74 11.82
C SER A 121 -30.93 -5.12 12.20
N GLY A 122 -31.08 -3.81 11.96
CA GLY A 122 -32.27 -3.02 12.29
C GLY A 122 -32.35 -2.53 13.74
N SER A 123 -31.47 -2.98 14.64
CA SER A 123 -31.43 -2.53 16.04
C SER A 123 -30.53 -1.29 16.21
N PRO A 124 -30.89 -0.29 17.04
CA PRO A 124 -30.01 0.84 17.35
C PRO A 124 -28.82 0.47 18.26
N SER A 125 -28.80 -0.76 18.78
CA SER A 125 -27.79 -1.24 19.73
C SER A 125 -27.31 -2.64 19.38
N VAL A 126 -26.08 -2.97 19.81
CA VAL A 126 -25.48 -4.29 19.63
C VAL A 126 -24.54 -4.61 20.77
N THR A 127 -24.41 -5.90 21.11
CA THR A 127 -23.32 -6.41 21.95
C THR A 127 -22.37 -7.21 21.09
N ILE A 128 -21.17 -6.68 20.87
CA ILE A 128 -20.12 -7.35 20.08
C ILE A 128 -19.41 -8.34 21.00
N LYS A 129 -19.56 -9.64 20.70
CA LYS A 129 -18.95 -10.70 21.51
C LYS A 129 -17.44 -10.58 21.56
N GLN A 130 -16.83 -11.04 22.65
CA GLN A 130 -15.38 -11.17 22.75
C GLN A 130 -14.82 -11.90 21.51
N GLY A 131 -13.79 -11.33 20.89
CA GLY A 131 -13.13 -11.90 19.71
C GLY A 131 -13.88 -11.67 18.38
N ALA A 132 -15.06 -11.04 18.40
CA ALA A 132 -15.90 -10.86 17.22
C ALA A 132 -15.75 -9.48 16.57
N VAL A 133 -16.22 -9.40 15.33
CA VAL A 133 -16.44 -8.17 14.58
C VAL A 133 -17.91 -8.08 14.18
N VAL A 134 -18.44 -6.87 14.01
CA VAL A 134 -19.81 -6.61 13.57
C VAL A 134 -19.80 -5.46 12.57
N TYR A 135 -20.64 -5.56 11.54
CA TYR A 135 -20.91 -4.44 10.64
C TYR A 135 -22.15 -3.67 11.07
N THR A 136 -22.13 -2.36 10.88
CA THR A 136 -23.38 -1.58 10.84
C THR A 136 -24.19 -1.99 9.61
N ASP A 137 -25.50 -1.78 9.67
CA ASP A 137 -26.30 -1.79 8.45
C ASP A 137 -25.79 -0.70 7.48
N PRO A 138 -25.84 -0.92 6.16
CA PRO A 138 -25.48 0.10 5.19
C PRO A 138 -26.35 1.35 5.29
N ILE A 139 -25.74 2.52 5.24
CA ILE A 139 -26.42 3.82 5.33
C ILE A 139 -26.18 4.69 4.10
N GLU A 140 -27.23 5.37 3.64
CA GLU A 140 -27.12 6.41 2.63
C GLU A 140 -26.51 7.67 3.25
N PHE A 141 -25.23 7.88 3.00
CA PHE A 141 -24.43 8.95 3.57
C PHE A 141 -23.33 9.34 2.58
N LYS A 142 -23.49 10.50 1.96
CA LYS A 142 -22.58 11.00 0.93
C LYS A 142 -21.24 11.40 1.55
N VAL A 143 -20.19 10.68 1.17
CA VAL A 143 -18.80 10.93 1.50
C VAL A 143 -18.08 11.37 0.22
N LEU A 144 -17.39 12.51 0.28
CA LEU A 144 -16.47 12.91 -0.78
C LEU A 144 -15.10 12.24 -0.58
N PRO A 145 -14.32 12.01 -1.64
CA PRO A 145 -12.94 11.56 -1.48
C PRO A 145 -12.16 12.49 -0.54
N GLN A 146 -11.30 11.93 0.32
CA GLN A 146 -10.54 12.64 1.37
C GLN A 146 -11.41 13.34 2.44
N ALA A 147 -12.71 13.04 2.53
CA ALA A 147 -13.55 13.61 3.58
C ALA A 147 -13.23 13.01 4.96
N ASN A 148 -13.31 13.85 5.99
CA ASN A 148 -13.21 13.42 7.39
C ASN A 148 -14.60 13.11 7.95
N ILE A 149 -14.81 11.86 8.35
CA ILE A 149 -16.06 11.33 8.89
C ILE A 149 -15.92 11.17 10.40
N ALA A 150 -16.90 11.65 11.16
CA ALA A 150 -16.98 11.46 12.60
C ALA A 150 -17.93 10.31 12.94
N LEU A 151 -17.40 9.24 13.55
CA LEU A 151 -18.18 8.16 14.17
C LEU A 151 -18.35 8.46 15.66
N SER A 152 -19.58 8.47 16.15
CA SER A 152 -19.88 8.56 17.58
C SER A 152 -20.50 7.25 18.08
N LEU A 153 -19.87 6.62 19.06
CA LEU A 153 -20.32 5.39 19.73
C LEU A 153 -20.65 5.69 21.18
N TYR A 154 -21.82 5.29 21.66
CA TYR A 154 -22.20 5.41 23.07
C TYR A 154 -22.33 4.02 23.71
N SER A 155 -21.69 3.85 24.86
CA SER A 155 -21.86 2.67 25.72
C SER A 155 -22.38 3.10 27.09
N GLN A 156 -23.60 2.67 27.43
CA GLN A 156 -24.15 2.94 28.76
C GLN A 156 -23.43 2.12 29.84
N GLN A 157 -23.19 0.84 29.55
CA GLN A 157 -22.56 -0.08 30.51
C GLN A 157 -21.04 0.02 30.50
N GLY A 158 -20.43 0.39 29.38
CA GLY A 158 -18.99 0.28 29.16
C GLY A 158 -18.56 -1.17 28.90
N GLN A 159 -17.27 -1.36 28.59
CA GLN A 159 -16.67 -2.68 28.45
C GLN A 159 -15.96 -3.07 29.74
N SER A 160 -16.24 -4.26 30.26
CA SER A 160 -15.64 -4.76 31.50
C SER A 160 -14.15 -5.09 31.33
N GLY A 161 -13.39 -4.93 32.41
CA GLY A 161 -11.95 -5.13 32.45
C GLY A 161 -11.17 -4.00 31.78
N ASN A 162 -9.87 -4.27 31.54
CA ASN A 162 -8.93 -3.31 30.97
C ASN A 162 -8.36 -3.78 29.62
N ARG A 163 -8.79 -4.95 29.13
CA ARG A 163 -8.39 -5.47 27.83
C ARG A 163 -9.43 -5.05 26.80
N ILE A 164 -9.13 -4.02 26.02
CA ILE A 164 -10.01 -3.47 24.99
C ILE A 164 -9.31 -3.48 23.63
N THR A 165 -10.09 -3.45 22.55
CA THR A 165 -9.57 -3.35 21.18
C THR A 165 -9.43 -1.90 20.76
N GLY A 166 -8.30 -1.55 20.16
CA GLY A 166 -8.10 -0.23 19.59
C GLY A 166 -6.84 -0.15 18.75
N HIS A 167 -6.49 1.08 18.42
CA HIS A 167 -5.34 1.44 17.63
C HIS A 167 -4.73 2.73 18.25
N PRO A 168 -3.73 2.58 19.14
CA PRO A 168 -3.08 3.69 19.81
C PRO A 168 -2.36 4.63 18.86
N GLY A 169 -2.02 4.15 17.68
CA GLY A 169 -1.27 4.88 16.69
C GLY A 169 -2.06 5.89 15.84
N SER A 170 -3.26 6.31 16.23
CA SER A 170 -4.13 7.01 15.27
C SER A 170 -3.62 8.37 14.79
N ARG A 171 -2.83 9.11 15.60
CA ARG A 171 -2.43 10.53 15.35
C ARG A 171 -3.65 11.44 15.05
N THR A 172 -4.83 11.00 15.45
CA THR A 172 -6.10 11.67 15.23
C THR A 172 -6.82 11.75 16.56
N THR A 173 -7.16 12.96 16.98
CA THR A 173 -7.80 13.23 18.25
C THR A 173 -9.22 12.63 18.27
N SER A 174 -9.44 11.70 19.19
CA SER A 174 -10.74 11.18 19.58
C SER A 174 -11.21 11.88 20.86
N TRP A 175 -12.50 12.12 20.96
CA TRP A 175 -13.13 12.84 22.06
C TRP A 175 -14.08 11.94 22.84
N MET A 176 -14.16 12.16 24.14
CA MET A 176 -15.04 11.44 25.04
C MET A 176 -15.94 12.40 25.82
N GLN A 177 -17.18 12.00 26.05
CA GLN A 177 -18.18 12.78 26.79
C GLN A 177 -19.10 11.85 27.58
N ASN A 178 -19.46 12.25 28.81
CA ASN A 178 -20.43 11.50 29.61
C ASN A 178 -21.84 11.54 29.00
N GLY A 179 -22.57 10.43 29.13
CA GLY A 179 -23.93 10.27 28.65
C GLY A 179 -24.03 9.99 27.15
N ASN A 180 -25.27 9.79 26.68
CA ASN A 180 -25.56 9.60 25.27
C ASN A 180 -25.52 10.94 24.54
N GLN A 181 -24.45 11.18 23.80
CA GLN A 181 -24.15 12.42 23.09
C GLN A 181 -23.84 12.16 21.61
N VAL A 182 -24.29 11.03 21.07
CA VAL A 182 -23.96 10.63 19.69
C VAL A 182 -24.39 11.70 18.67
N ASN A 183 -25.53 12.37 18.91
CA ASN A 183 -26.06 13.43 18.05
C ASN A 183 -25.68 14.86 18.49
N ALA A 184 -24.83 15.02 19.51
CA ALA A 184 -24.44 16.35 19.97
C ALA A 184 -23.58 17.06 18.93
N SER A 185 -23.84 18.34 18.64
CA SER A 185 -23.07 19.13 17.67
C SER A 185 -21.58 19.23 18.03
N SER A 186 -21.23 19.09 19.30
CA SER A 186 -19.85 18.98 19.81
C SER A 186 -19.80 18.18 21.11
N VAL A 187 -18.61 17.66 21.46
CA VAL A 187 -18.30 16.87 22.66
C VAL A 187 -16.93 17.26 23.22
N GLY A 188 -16.59 17.01 24.50
CA GLY A 188 -15.24 17.41 24.93
C GLY A 188 -14.87 17.27 26.41
N SER A 189 -15.31 16.22 27.11
CA SER A 189 -14.90 16.01 28.51
C SER A 189 -13.46 15.51 28.65
N ALA A 190 -12.99 14.70 27.69
CA ALA A 190 -11.60 14.28 27.58
C ALA A 190 -11.26 13.96 26.12
N SER A 191 -9.98 13.81 25.81
CA SER A 191 -9.52 13.41 24.49
C SER A 191 -8.20 12.65 24.54
N THR A 192 -7.95 11.89 23.48
CA THR A 192 -6.68 11.20 23.24
C THR A 192 -6.47 10.98 21.75
N LYS A 193 -5.24 10.68 21.32
CA LYS A 193 -4.86 10.46 19.91
C LYS A 193 -4.84 8.97 19.58
N HIS A 194 -5.94 8.30 19.90
CA HIS A 194 -6.12 6.87 19.69
C HIS A 194 -7.48 6.61 19.05
N TRP A 195 -7.58 5.53 18.27
CA TRP A 195 -8.86 4.98 17.85
C TRP A 195 -9.20 3.75 18.70
N TYR A 196 -10.49 3.49 18.92
CA TYR A 196 -11.02 2.35 19.64
C TYR A 196 -12.20 1.75 18.88
N PHE A 197 -12.34 0.43 18.96
CA PHE A 197 -13.54 -0.32 18.56
C PHE A 197 -13.98 -0.26 17.08
N ALA A 198 -13.27 0.45 16.20
CA ALA A 198 -13.51 0.46 14.76
C ALA A 198 -12.26 -0.03 14.01
N SER A 199 -12.46 -0.84 12.97
CA SER A 199 -11.36 -1.40 12.16
C SER A 199 -11.48 -1.08 10.67
N ALA A 200 -12.69 -0.78 10.17
CA ALA A 200 -12.87 -0.36 8.78
C ALA A 200 -14.08 0.56 8.56
N VAL A 201 -13.98 1.39 7.52
CA VAL A 201 -15.12 2.02 6.84
C VAL A 201 -15.11 1.50 5.40
N GLU A 202 -16.25 0.99 4.96
CA GLU A 202 -16.42 0.45 3.62
C GLU A 202 -17.40 1.30 2.82
N ALA A 203 -17.04 1.52 1.57
CA ALA A 203 -17.74 2.33 0.59
C ALA A 203 -18.38 1.40 -0.46
N TRP A 204 -19.65 1.63 -0.76
CA TRP A 204 -20.36 0.95 -1.86
C TRP A 204 -20.13 1.74 -3.15
N VAL A 205 -19.36 1.17 -4.07
CA VAL A 205 -18.78 1.89 -5.22
C VAL A 205 -18.72 1.00 -6.47
N PRO A 206 -18.61 1.59 -7.68
CA PRO A 206 -18.56 0.82 -8.91
C PRO A 206 -17.42 -0.21 -8.94
N ARG A 207 -17.62 -1.34 -9.63
CA ARG A 207 -16.68 -2.48 -9.71
C ARG A 207 -15.29 -2.15 -10.25
N ASN A 208 -15.12 -1.03 -10.95
CA ASN A 208 -13.82 -0.55 -11.40
C ASN A 208 -13.00 0.14 -10.30
N THR A 209 -13.53 0.19 -9.07
CA THR A 209 -12.87 0.75 -7.88
C THR A 209 -12.31 -0.37 -7.01
N SER A 210 -11.10 -0.17 -6.47
CA SER A 210 -10.43 -1.15 -5.61
C SER A 210 -9.66 -0.49 -4.47
N ALA A 211 -9.09 -1.29 -3.58
CA ALA A 211 -8.23 -0.84 -2.49
C ALA A 211 -6.81 -1.37 -2.62
N MET A 212 -5.86 -0.54 -2.18
CA MET A 212 -4.49 -0.93 -1.83
C MET A 212 -4.34 -0.94 -0.31
N ILE A 213 -3.93 -2.08 0.24
CA ILE A 213 -3.61 -2.23 1.67
C ILE A 213 -2.14 -1.91 1.90
N VAL A 214 -1.84 -1.09 2.90
CA VAL A 214 -0.49 -0.83 3.40
C VAL A 214 -0.27 -1.61 4.68
N LEU A 215 0.54 -2.67 4.60
CA LEU A 215 1.04 -3.40 5.76
C LEU A 215 2.37 -2.77 6.19
N GLY A 216 2.46 -2.32 7.45
CA GLY A 216 3.69 -1.72 7.94
C GLY A 216 3.74 -1.44 9.44
N ASP A 217 4.78 -0.71 9.81
CA ASP A 217 5.11 -0.36 11.19
C ASP A 217 4.81 1.12 11.54
N SER A 218 5.47 1.66 12.57
CA SER A 218 5.35 3.05 13.04
C SER A 218 5.57 4.10 11.96
N ILE A 219 6.35 3.80 10.93
CA ILE A 219 6.62 4.74 9.85
C ILE A 219 5.36 4.90 8.98
N SER A 220 4.75 3.81 8.56
CA SER A 220 3.49 3.84 7.79
C SER A 220 2.29 4.24 8.64
N ASP A 221 2.31 3.87 9.91
CA ASP A 221 1.32 4.31 10.90
C ASP A 221 1.37 5.84 11.12
N GLY A 222 2.48 6.50 10.79
CA GLY A 222 2.58 7.97 10.75
C GLY A 222 3.32 8.59 11.92
N ARG A 223 4.24 7.87 12.59
CA ARG A 223 5.16 8.52 13.55
C ARG A 223 5.96 9.60 12.81
N GLY A 224 6.01 10.80 13.39
CA GLY A 224 6.68 11.97 12.78
C GLY A 224 5.82 12.77 11.81
N SER A 225 4.56 12.37 11.58
CA SER A 225 3.53 13.25 11.00
C SER A 225 2.96 14.19 12.06
N ASP A 226 2.22 15.21 11.63
CA ASP A 226 1.50 16.09 12.56
C ASP A 226 0.16 15.46 12.94
N ASP A 227 -0.22 15.63 14.20
CA ASP A 227 -1.55 15.20 14.65
C ASP A 227 -2.65 16.02 13.96
N ASP A 228 -3.75 15.35 13.63
CA ASP A 228 -4.94 15.96 13.03
C ASP A 228 -4.70 16.63 11.66
N LYS A 229 -3.62 16.27 10.95
CA LYS A 229 -3.29 16.84 9.62
C LYS A 229 -3.41 15.88 8.44
N ASN A 230 -3.61 14.59 8.68
CA ASN A 230 -3.62 13.56 7.62
C ASN A 230 -2.41 13.70 6.67
N ASN A 231 -1.21 13.87 7.24
CA ASN A 231 0.03 14.12 6.49
C ASN A 231 1.10 13.02 6.68
N ARG A 232 0.67 11.80 7.02
CA ARG A 232 1.49 10.59 6.89
C ARG A 232 1.57 10.16 5.44
N TRP A 233 2.60 9.39 5.07
CA TRP A 233 2.86 9.09 3.65
C TRP A 233 1.68 8.39 2.91
N PRO A 234 0.88 7.49 3.51
CA PRO A 234 -0.28 6.91 2.80
C PRO A 234 -1.36 7.95 2.44
N ASP A 235 -1.64 8.89 3.34
CA ASP A 235 -2.60 9.99 3.10
C ASP A 235 -2.08 10.92 1.99
N LEU A 236 -0.78 11.22 2.00
CA LEU A 236 -0.16 12.07 0.98
C LEU A 236 -0.11 11.38 -0.39
N LEU A 237 0.11 10.06 -0.43
CA LEU A 237 0.03 9.27 -1.65
C LEU A 237 -1.39 9.32 -2.23
N LEU A 238 -2.41 9.09 -1.40
CA LEU A 238 -3.81 9.22 -1.81
C LEU A 238 -4.10 10.59 -2.41
N ALA A 239 -3.73 11.67 -1.72
CA ALA A 239 -3.95 13.03 -2.18
C ALA A 239 -3.30 13.29 -3.54
N ARG A 240 -2.10 12.75 -3.76
CA ARG A 240 -1.41 12.83 -5.06
C ARG A 240 -2.13 12.03 -6.15
N LEU A 241 -2.52 10.77 -5.88
CA LEU A 241 -3.23 9.92 -6.84
C LEU A 241 -4.50 10.62 -7.35
N GLN A 242 -5.28 11.20 -6.44
CA GLN A 242 -6.50 11.92 -6.79
C GLN A 242 -6.23 13.18 -7.61
N LYS A 243 -5.15 13.92 -7.29
CA LYS A 243 -4.71 15.07 -8.10
C LYS A 243 -4.27 14.66 -9.51
N GLU A 244 -3.74 13.44 -9.67
CA GLU A 244 -3.38 12.85 -10.96
C GLU A 244 -4.57 12.20 -11.69
N GLY A 245 -5.78 12.27 -11.13
CA GLY A 245 -7.01 11.73 -11.73
C GLY A 245 -7.27 10.25 -11.41
N ILE A 246 -6.43 9.63 -10.58
CA ILE A 246 -6.61 8.25 -10.11
C ILE A 246 -7.51 8.30 -8.86
N ILE A 247 -8.81 8.14 -9.08
CA ILE A 247 -9.86 8.28 -8.06
C ILE A 247 -10.50 6.96 -7.65
N ASN A 248 -10.17 5.87 -8.35
CA ASN A 248 -10.75 4.54 -8.20
C ASN A 248 -9.86 3.58 -7.41
N ILE A 249 -8.84 4.09 -6.71
CA ILE A 249 -7.97 3.29 -5.83
C ILE A 249 -7.99 3.92 -4.44
N ALA A 250 -8.57 3.21 -3.47
CA ALA A 250 -8.51 3.56 -2.06
C ALA A 250 -7.15 3.17 -1.46
N ILE A 251 -6.65 3.96 -0.51
CA ILE A 251 -5.47 3.64 0.28
C ILE A 251 -5.92 3.31 1.70
N ALA A 252 -5.80 2.04 2.10
CA ALA A 252 -6.17 1.56 3.42
C ALA A 252 -4.91 1.23 4.22
N ASN A 253 -4.69 1.98 5.31
CA ASN A 253 -3.51 1.85 6.14
C ASN A 253 -3.75 0.82 7.26
N GLU A 254 -3.06 -0.30 7.18
CA GLU A 254 -3.07 -1.39 8.16
C GLU A 254 -1.73 -1.48 8.88
N ALA A 255 -1.03 -0.34 9.00
CA ALA A 255 0.20 -0.24 9.75
C ALA A 255 -0.05 -0.05 11.25
N ALA A 256 0.91 -0.43 12.09
CA ALA A 256 0.85 -0.19 13.53
C ALA A 256 2.22 0.15 14.12
N GLY A 257 2.25 1.12 15.03
CA GLY A 257 3.45 1.52 15.74
C GLY A 257 4.17 0.36 16.41
N GLY A 258 5.47 0.19 16.14
CA GLY A 258 6.26 -0.88 16.76
C GLY A 258 5.93 -2.30 16.29
N ASN A 259 5.08 -2.48 15.27
CA ASN A 259 4.73 -3.80 14.74
C ASN A 259 5.96 -4.48 14.11
N ALA A 260 6.06 -5.79 14.33
CA ALA A 260 7.14 -6.63 13.83
C ALA A 260 6.58 -7.77 12.98
N VAL A 261 7.38 -8.23 12.02
CA VAL A 261 6.95 -9.25 11.06
C VAL A 261 6.92 -10.64 11.68
N LEU A 262 7.95 -10.98 12.46
CA LEU A 262 8.23 -12.35 12.89
C LEU A 262 7.76 -12.62 14.32
N SER A 263 8.20 -11.81 15.27
CA SER A 263 7.96 -11.99 16.70
C SER A 263 8.25 -10.71 17.49
N GLY A 264 7.72 -10.62 18.70
CA GLY A 264 7.85 -9.41 19.52
C GLY A 264 7.06 -8.24 18.91
N GLY A 265 7.62 -7.03 19.04
CA GLY A 265 6.95 -5.81 18.62
C GLY A 265 5.71 -5.47 19.47
N LEU A 266 4.97 -4.47 19.03
CA LEU A 266 3.65 -4.12 19.57
C LEU A 266 2.56 -4.72 18.66
N GLY A 267 1.48 -5.18 19.30
CA GLY A 267 0.37 -5.84 18.62
C GLY A 267 0.71 -7.24 18.07
N PRO A 268 -0.23 -7.88 17.35
CA PRO A 268 0.01 -9.16 16.68
C PRO A 268 1.03 -8.99 15.54
N THR A 269 1.92 -9.97 15.35
CA THR A 269 2.95 -9.91 14.30
C THR A 269 2.35 -9.88 12.91
N LEU A 270 3.06 -9.31 11.92
CA LEU A 270 2.58 -9.28 10.53
C LEU A 270 2.18 -10.66 10.03
N LEU A 271 3.02 -11.68 10.27
CA LEU A 271 2.75 -13.07 9.88
C LEU A 271 1.44 -13.63 10.44
N SER A 272 1.05 -13.20 11.65
CA SER A 272 -0.19 -13.66 12.26
C SER A 272 -1.43 -12.90 11.74
N ARG A 273 -1.24 -11.66 11.27
CA ARG A 273 -2.36 -10.74 10.97
C ARG A 273 -2.63 -10.51 9.50
N TYR A 274 -1.65 -10.67 8.59
CA TYR A 274 -1.84 -10.37 7.17
C TYR A 274 -3.03 -11.08 6.50
N PRO A 275 -3.45 -12.31 6.89
CA PRO A 275 -4.64 -12.90 6.29
C PRO A 275 -5.89 -12.06 6.57
N ARG A 276 -6.03 -11.57 7.81
CA ARG A 276 -7.13 -10.70 8.22
C ARG A 276 -6.97 -9.29 7.64
N ASP A 277 -5.79 -8.70 7.84
CA ASP A 277 -5.57 -7.28 7.60
C ASP A 277 -5.35 -6.97 6.11
N ALA A 278 -5.03 -7.96 5.27
CA ALA A 278 -4.90 -7.76 3.82
C ALA A 278 -5.83 -8.66 2.99
N LEU A 279 -5.75 -9.99 3.15
CA LEU A 279 -6.41 -10.91 2.20
C LEU A 279 -7.93 -10.88 2.28
N THR A 280 -8.50 -10.55 3.44
CA THR A 280 -9.96 -10.51 3.64
C THR A 280 -10.58 -9.12 3.53
N GLN A 281 -9.78 -8.10 3.22
CA GLN A 281 -10.27 -6.73 3.11
C GLN A 281 -11.16 -6.54 1.87
N GLN A 282 -12.24 -5.77 2.02
CA GLN A 282 -13.19 -5.57 0.93
C GLN A 282 -12.58 -4.76 -0.21
N GLY A 283 -12.73 -5.27 -1.44
CA GLY A 283 -12.25 -4.60 -2.65
C GLY A 283 -10.73 -4.55 -2.81
N VAL A 284 -9.96 -5.26 -1.97
CA VAL A 284 -8.50 -5.30 -2.09
C VAL A 284 -8.08 -5.86 -3.45
N SER A 285 -7.13 -5.18 -4.08
CA SER A 285 -6.46 -5.64 -5.30
C SER A 285 -4.95 -5.57 -5.21
N ARG A 286 -4.42 -4.77 -4.26
CA ARG A 286 -3.00 -4.51 -4.09
C ARG A 286 -2.61 -4.56 -2.62
N VAL A 287 -1.44 -5.12 -2.33
CA VAL A 287 -0.86 -5.15 -0.98
C VAL A 287 0.57 -4.61 -1.05
N LEU A 288 0.83 -3.53 -0.33
CA LEU A 288 2.15 -2.96 -0.11
C LEU A 288 2.69 -3.42 1.24
N ILE A 289 3.91 -3.95 1.26
CA ILE A 289 4.60 -4.43 2.46
C ILE A 289 5.78 -3.51 2.73
N PHE A 290 5.70 -2.76 3.83
CA PHE A 290 6.76 -1.88 4.32
C PHE A 290 6.93 -2.05 5.84
N GLU A 291 7.65 -3.11 6.21
CA GLU A 291 7.85 -3.52 7.60
C GLU A 291 9.17 -4.27 7.74
N GLY A 292 9.70 -4.39 8.95
CA GLY A 292 10.90 -5.19 9.25
C GLY A 292 11.93 -4.48 10.13
N VAL A 293 11.79 -3.16 10.32
CA VAL A 293 12.72 -2.39 11.17
C VAL A 293 12.64 -2.82 12.63
N ASN A 294 11.45 -3.20 13.12
CA ASN A 294 11.23 -3.64 14.50
C ASN A 294 11.61 -5.12 14.74
N ASP A 295 11.95 -5.87 13.68
CA ASP A 295 12.58 -7.19 13.79
C ASP A 295 14.10 -7.04 13.91
N ILE A 296 14.69 -6.17 13.10
CA ILE A 296 16.14 -5.93 13.03
C ILE A 296 16.62 -5.12 14.24
N GLY A 297 15.94 -4.00 14.53
CA GLY A 297 16.35 -2.96 15.45
C GLY A 297 16.45 -3.42 16.92
N PRO A 298 15.45 -4.10 17.49
CA PRO A 298 15.54 -4.72 18.81
C PRO A 298 16.33 -6.03 18.83
N GLY A 299 16.56 -6.67 17.67
CA GLY A 299 17.22 -7.97 17.57
C GLY A 299 18.67 -7.97 18.07
N GLY A 300 19.19 -9.15 18.43
CA GLY A 300 20.57 -9.32 18.89
C GLY A 300 21.59 -8.76 17.87
N THR A 301 22.72 -8.23 18.35
CA THR A 301 23.73 -7.56 17.52
C THR A 301 24.81 -8.50 16.98
N ASP A 302 24.74 -9.80 17.28
CA ASP A 302 25.64 -10.81 16.72
C ASP A 302 25.19 -11.25 15.32
N ALA A 303 26.16 -11.61 14.48
CA ALA A 303 25.93 -12.01 13.09
C ALA A 303 24.98 -13.21 12.97
N GLY A 304 24.99 -14.14 13.93
CA GLY A 304 24.09 -15.31 13.90
C GLY A 304 22.63 -14.91 14.10
N SER A 305 22.35 -14.04 15.07
CA SER A 305 21.01 -13.51 15.31
C SER A 305 20.51 -12.69 14.12
N GLN A 306 21.35 -11.79 13.61
CA GLN A 306 21.04 -10.94 12.47
C GLN A 306 20.86 -11.73 11.16
N GLN A 307 21.63 -12.80 10.97
CA GLN A 307 21.40 -13.76 9.89
C GLN A 307 20.01 -14.40 10.00
N ARG A 308 19.66 -14.96 11.16
CA ARG A 308 18.34 -15.60 11.37
C ARG A 308 17.18 -14.63 11.17
N ILE A 309 17.31 -13.38 11.65
CA ILE A 309 16.28 -12.34 11.48
C ILE A 309 16.09 -12.02 9.99
N GLY A 310 17.18 -11.72 9.27
CA GLY A 310 17.08 -11.40 7.84
C GLY A 310 16.53 -12.55 7.00
N ASP A 311 16.90 -13.80 7.32
CA ASP A 311 16.39 -14.99 6.62
C ASP A 311 14.90 -15.23 6.94
N GLY A 312 14.49 -14.99 8.20
CA GLY A 312 13.11 -15.03 8.64
C GLY A 312 12.25 -13.99 7.92
N LEU A 313 12.72 -12.75 7.81
CA LEU A 313 12.03 -11.67 7.09
C LEU A 313 11.81 -12.05 5.62
N ILE A 314 12.86 -12.51 4.94
CA ILE A 314 12.78 -12.96 3.54
C ILE A 314 11.78 -14.11 3.37
N ALA A 315 11.80 -15.09 4.28
CA ALA A 315 10.84 -16.20 4.25
C ALA A 315 9.40 -15.71 4.47
N ALA A 316 9.20 -14.81 5.42
CA ALA A 316 7.89 -14.21 5.71
C ALA A 316 7.34 -13.44 4.51
N TYR A 317 8.16 -12.58 3.88
CA TYR A 317 7.73 -11.85 2.68
C TYR A 317 7.38 -12.78 1.53
N LYS A 318 8.15 -13.86 1.32
CA LYS A 318 7.80 -14.88 0.30
C LYS A 318 6.47 -15.54 0.59
N GLN A 319 6.18 -15.89 1.84
CA GLN A 319 4.91 -16.48 2.24
C GLN A 319 3.75 -15.52 1.97
N ILE A 320 3.86 -14.28 2.45
CA ILE A 320 2.80 -13.27 2.28
C ILE A 320 2.55 -13.00 0.80
N VAL A 321 3.61 -12.88 -0.02
CA VAL A 321 3.49 -12.67 -1.47
C VAL A 321 2.83 -13.86 -2.16
N ALA A 322 3.21 -15.09 -1.80
CA ALA A 322 2.59 -16.29 -2.38
C ALA A 322 1.09 -16.35 -2.08
N ASP A 323 0.68 -16.00 -0.86
CA ASP A 323 -0.73 -15.98 -0.48
C ASP A 323 -1.51 -14.84 -1.16
N CYS A 324 -0.90 -13.65 -1.29
CA CYS A 324 -1.48 -12.55 -2.06
C CYS A 324 -1.70 -12.96 -3.51
N LYS A 325 -0.70 -13.58 -4.15
CA LYS A 325 -0.80 -14.06 -5.54
C LYS A 325 -1.87 -15.14 -5.70
N LYS A 326 -1.97 -16.06 -4.74
CA LYS A 326 -3.04 -17.08 -4.71
C LYS A 326 -4.43 -16.44 -4.58
N ALA A 327 -4.53 -15.30 -3.89
CA ALA A 327 -5.75 -14.50 -3.78
C ALA A 327 -5.97 -13.54 -4.96
N GLY A 328 -5.09 -13.54 -5.98
CA GLY A 328 -5.20 -12.66 -7.15
C GLY A 328 -4.79 -11.20 -6.90
N LEU A 329 -4.06 -10.94 -5.81
CA LEU A 329 -3.62 -9.59 -5.42
C LEU A 329 -2.23 -9.28 -5.96
N ALA A 330 -2.05 -8.06 -6.48
CA ALA A 330 -0.74 -7.56 -6.84
C ALA A 330 0.05 -7.13 -5.60
N THR A 331 1.36 -7.37 -5.62
CA THR A 331 2.24 -7.17 -4.45
C THR A 331 3.29 -6.10 -4.71
N ILE A 332 3.49 -5.23 -3.71
CA ILE A 332 4.48 -4.15 -3.74
C ILE A 332 5.40 -4.31 -2.53
N GLY A 333 6.70 -4.51 -2.74
CA GLY A 333 7.69 -4.54 -1.67
C GLY A 333 8.36 -3.19 -1.50
N ALA A 334 8.43 -2.65 -0.28
CA ALA A 334 9.16 -1.43 0.01
C ALA A 334 10.43 -1.72 0.83
N THR A 335 11.55 -1.10 0.46
CA THR A 335 12.80 -1.23 1.22
C THR A 335 12.69 -0.63 2.62
N ILE A 336 13.25 -1.32 3.62
CA ILE A 336 13.35 -0.87 5.02
C ILE A 336 14.22 0.39 5.10
N THR A 337 13.69 1.47 5.64
CA THR A 337 14.38 2.77 5.72
C THR A 337 15.52 2.75 6.74
N PRO A 338 16.45 3.71 6.65
CA PRO A 338 17.58 3.79 7.57
C PRO A 338 17.15 4.02 9.03
N PHE A 339 17.96 3.53 9.97
CA PHE A 339 17.70 3.59 11.40
C PHE A 339 18.95 3.83 12.27
N ALA A 340 20.08 4.22 11.65
CA ALA A 340 21.31 4.50 12.39
C ALA A 340 21.42 5.98 12.74
N GLY A 341 21.97 6.26 13.92
CA GLY A 341 22.23 7.61 14.39
C GLY A 341 22.73 7.65 15.82
N SER A 342 23.16 8.82 16.29
CA SER A 342 23.70 8.98 17.64
C SER A 342 22.61 8.78 18.68
N GLY A 343 22.85 7.91 19.66
CA GLY A 343 21.87 7.63 20.73
C GLY A 343 20.66 6.79 20.30
N GLN A 344 20.55 6.43 19.02
CA GLN A 344 19.51 5.53 18.52
C GLN A 344 19.85 4.08 18.87
N ALA A 345 18.99 3.44 19.67
CA ALA A 345 19.17 2.07 20.17
C ALA A 345 19.24 1.00 19.06
N TYR A 346 18.68 1.28 17.88
CA TYR A 346 18.73 0.37 16.73
C TYR A 346 20.09 0.42 16.01
N SER A 347 20.85 1.50 16.18
CA SER A 347 22.12 1.75 15.50
C SER A 347 23.16 0.68 15.82
N ASN A 348 23.49 -0.15 14.84
CA ASN A 348 24.54 -1.15 14.93
C ASN A 348 25.00 -1.60 13.53
N PRO A 349 26.31 -1.74 13.26
CA PRO A 349 26.80 -2.15 11.95
C PRO A 349 26.26 -3.52 11.46
N GLU A 350 26.03 -4.48 12.37
CA GLU A 350 25.51 -5.79 11.98
C GLU A 350 24.02 -5.74 11.63
N ARG A 351 23.25 -4.90 12.32
CA ARG A 351 21.85 -4.63 11.97
C ARG A 351 21.73 -3.92 10.62
N GLU A 352 22.60 -2.95 10.35
CA GLU A 352 22.64 -2.28 9.05
C GLU A 352 22.99 -3.26 7.92
N ARG A 353 23.96 -4.16 8.12
CA ARG A 353 24.26 -5.23 7.16
C ARG A 353 23.02 -6.09 6.86
N THR A 354 22.22 -6.43 7.87
CA THR A 354 20.95 -7.14 7.66
C THR A 354 19.96 -6.32 6.86
N ARG A 355 19.76 -5.03 7.21
CA ARG A 355 18.84 -4.15 6.49
C ARG A 355 19.22 -4.05 5.02
N VAL A 356 20.49 -3.81 4.71
CA VAL A 356 21.00 -3.74 3.33
C VAL A 356 20.81 -5.08 2.61
N ARG A 357 21.08 -6.21 3.27
CA ARG A 357 20.87 -7.55 2.70
C ARG A 357 19.41 -7.80 2.33
N VAL A 358 18.49 -7.48 3.24
CA VAL A 358 17.05 -7.65 3.02
C VAL A 358 16.56 -6.69 1.93
N ASN A 359 16.98 -5.43 1.94
CA ASN A 359 16.60 -4.45 0.91
C ASN A 359 17.09 -4.85 -0.48
N LYS A 360 18.33 -5.34 -0.59
CA LYS A 360 18.85 -5.86 -1.85
C LYS A 360 17.98 -7.01 -2.37
N TRP A 361 17.59 -7.93 -1.49
CA TRP A 361 16.68 -9.02 -1.85
C TRP A 361 15.29 -8.51 -2.30
N ILE A 362 14.72 -7.51 -1.60
CA ILE A 362 13.44 -6.90 -1.99
C ILE A 362 13.52 -6.39 -3.43
N LEU A 363 14.57 -5.63 -3.77
CA LEU A 363 14.73 -4.98 -5.06
C LEU A 363 15.07 -5.95 -6.21
N GLU A 364 15.87 -6.99 -5.95
CA GLU A 364 16.48 -7.80 -7.01
C GLU A 364 15.84 -9.19 -7.19
N SER A 365 15.10 -9.70 -6.20
CA SER A 365 14.65 -11.10 -6.22
C SER A 365 13.57 -11.42 -7.25
N GLY A 366 12.82 -10.42 -7.71
CA GLY A 366 11.61 -10.63 -8.54
C GLY A 366 10.46 -11.30 -7.80
N THR A 367 10.49 -11.32 -6.46
CA THR A 367 9.44 -11.94 -5.64
C THR A 367 8.14 -11.14 -5.74
N PHE A 368 8.22 -9.83 -5.52
CA PHE A 368 7.10 -8.89 -5.64
C PHE A 368 6.81 -8.54 -7.10
N ASP A 369 5.57 -8.17 -7.40
CA ASP A 369 5.19 -7.70 -8.74
C ASP A 369 5.76 -6.30 -9.02
N HIS A 370 5.85 -5.48 -7.97
CA HIS A 370 6.48 -4.17 -8.00
C HIS A 370 7.32 -3.93 -6.74
N VAL A 371 8.25 -2.98 -6.82
CA VAL A 371 9.12 -2.60 -5.69
C VAL A 371 9.26 -1.08 -5.59
N VAL A 372 9.46 -0.59 -4.37
CA VAL A 372 9.72 0.83 -4.10
C VAL A 372 10.93 0.99 -3.18
N ASP A 373 11.91 1.79 -3.61
CA ASP A 373 13.12 2.11 -2.86
C ASP A 373 12.93 3.30 -1.91
N PHE A 374 12.09 3.12 -0.88
CA PHE A 374 11.92 4.10 0.19
C PHE A 374 13.24 4.48 0.88
N ALA A 375 14.14 3.51 1.07
CA ALA A 375 15.43 3.74 1.69
C ALA A 375 16.28 4.72 0.87
N GLY A 376 16.32 4.57 -0.46
CA GLY A 376 17.03 5.50 -1.35
C GLY A 376 16.40 6.90 -1.42
N PHE A 377 15.08 7.00 -1.28
CA PHE A 377 14.40 8.31 -1.30
C PHE A 377 14.76 9.15 -0.08
N ILE A 378 14.70 8.58 1.12
CA ILE A 378 14.84 9.35 2.35
C ILE A 378 16.18 9.19 3.06
N GLY A 379 16.99 8.20 2.65
CA GLY A 379 18.25 7.86 3.30
C GLY A 379 19.50 8.47 2.67
N ASP A 380 20.51 8.64 3.51
CA ASP A 380 21.91 8.87 3.16
C ASP A 380 22.74 7.74 3.80
N GLY A 381 22.85 6.61 3.08
CA GLY A 381 23.45 5.38 3.61
C GLY A 381 22.62 4.74 4.72
N GLU A 382 23.20 4.65 5.91
CA GLU A 382 22.57 4.09 7.12
C GLU A 382 21.79 5.14 7.94
N HIS A 383 21.85 6.41 7.54
CA HIS A 383 21.18 7.53 8.19
C HIS A 383 19.99 8.03 7.37
N LEU A 384 18.99 8.63 8.02
CA LEU A 384 18.04 9.49 7.33
C LEU A 384 18.75 10.75 6.84
N LYS A 385 18.36 11.28 5.68
CA LYS A 385 18.79 12.63 5.26
C LYS A 385 18.33 13.62 6.33
N ALA A 386 19.20 14.54 6.71
CA ALA A 386 18.93 15.50 7.81
C ALA A 386 17.59 16.25 7.66
N GLN A 387 17.21 16.61 6.43
CA GLN A 387 15.93 17.30 6.15
C GLN A 387 14.69 16.42 6.37
N PHE A 388 14.83 15.09 6.42
CA PHE A 388 13.75 14.13 6.60
C PHE A 388 13.76 13.47 7.97
N ASP A 389 14.79 13.66 8.78
CA ASP A 389 14.90 13.07 10.11
C ASP A 389 13.95 13.77 11.10
N GLY A 390 13.15 12.99 11.84
CA GLY A 390 12.31 13.45 12.94
C GLY A 390 13.08 13.78 14.23
N GLY A 391 14.39 13.51 14.25
CA GLY A 391 15.30 13.76 15.37
C GLY A 391 15.62 12.52 16.20
N ASP A 392 14.99 11.39 15.93
CA ASP A 392 15.32 10.10 16.54
C ASP A 392 16.11 9.17 15.61
N HIS A 393 16.43 9.60 14.40
CA HIS A 393 17.19 8.84 13.41
C HIS A 393 16.49 7.57 12.89
N LEU A 394 15.19 7.41 13.16
CA LEU A 394 14.39 6.26 12.73
C LEU A 394 13.11 6.71 12.00
N HIS A 395 12.39 7.67 12.58
CA HIS A 395 11.12 8.12 12.05
C HIS A 395 11.29 9.36 11.17
N PRO A 396 10.73 9.35 9.95
CA PRO A 396 10.72 10.54 9.11
C PRO A 396 9.83 11.62 9.69
N ASN A 397 10.24 12.88 9.56
CA ASN A 397 9.37 14.04 9.78
C ASN A 397 8.37 14.22 8.62
N VAL A 398 7.51 15.23 8.69
CA VAL A 398 6.51 15.53 7.65
C VAL A 398 7.12 15.67 6.24
N ALA A 399 8.29 16.28 6.10
CA ALA A 399 8.97 16.37 4.80
C ALA A 399 9.44 14.99 4.31
N GLY A 400 9.87 14.12 5.22
CA GLY A 400 10.18 12.72 4.95
C GLY A 400 8.95 11.91 4.54
N HIS A 401 7.80 12.11 5.18
CA HIS A 401 6.51 11.52 4.76
C HIS A 401 6.07 11.99 3.37
N ALA A 402 6.44 13.21 2.98
CA ALA A 402 6.15 13.74 1.65
C ALA A 402 7.09 13.22 0.55
N ALA A 403 8.27 12.70 0.90
CA ALA A 403 9.27 12.26 -0.07
C ALA A 403 8.86 11.01 -0.89
N PRO A 404 8.18 9.98 -0.32
CA PRO A 404 7.59 8.88 -1.09
C PRO A 404 6.63 9.30 -2.21
N ASN A 405 6.14 10.55 -2.22
CA ASN A 405 5.32 11.09 -3.31
C ASN A 405 6.08 11.28 -4.64
N PHE A 406 7.20 10.59 -4.87
CA PHE A 406 7.80 10.42 -6.20
C PHE A 406 7.44 9.07 -6.87
N ILE A 407 6.65 8.19 -6.23
CA ILE A 407 6.19 6.92 -6.83
C ILE A 407 5.27 7.18 -8.05
N LYS A 408 5.61 6.71 -9.25
CA LYS A 408 4.65 6.67 -10.38
C LYS A 408 3.90 5.34 -10.35
N MET A 409 2.61 5.36 -10.02
CA MET A 409 1.71 4.24 -10.30
C MET A 409 1.38 4.30 -11.80
N GLY A 410 1.68 3.24 -12.55
CA GLY A 410 1.25 3.14 -13.94
C GLY A 410 -0.26 3.09 -14.03
N ASN A 411 -0.85 3.54 -15.14
CA ASN A 411 -2.27 3.33 -15.39
C ASN A 411 -2.53 1.84 -15.65
N ASP A 412 -3.54 1.27 -14.99
CA ASP A 412 -3.93 -0.15 -15.01
C ASP A 412 -4.46 -0.66 -16.37
N GLY A 413 -4.24 0.09 -17.45
CA GLY A 413 -4.55 -0.32 -18.83
C GLY A 413 -3.37 -0.94 -19.58
N ASP A 414 -2.18 -1.01 -18.98
CA ASP A 414 -0.97 -1.53 -19.62
C ASP A 414 -0.28 -2.58 -18.73
N PRO A 415 -0.36 -3.89 -19.05
CA PRO A 415 0.32 -4.94 -18.30
C PRO A 415 1.86 -4.84 -18.35
N GLU A 416 2.43 -3.92 -19.13
CA GLU A 416 3.87 -3.62 -19.18
C GLU A 416 4.28 -2.32 -18.44
N ALA A 417 3.33 -1.54 -17.90
CA ALA A 417 3.64 -0.33 -17.15
C ALA A 417 4.24 -0.65 -15.77
N LYS A 418 5.56 -0.84 -15.74
CA LYS A 418 6.33 -1.00 -14.49
C LYS A 418 6.14 0.20 -13.57
N VAL A 419 5.48 0.00 -12.44
CA VAL A 419 5.59 0.89 -11.28
C VAL A 419 7.07 0.96 -10.88
N GLY A 420 7.65 2.16 -10.90
CA GLY A 420 8.93 2.47 -10.24
C GLY A 420 10.20 1.89 -10.87
N TYR A 421 10.66 2.46 -11.98
CA TYR A 421 12.11 2.56 -12.27
C TYR A 421 12.46 4.02 -12.55
N THR A 422 12.60 4.83 -11.50
CA THR A 422 13.55 5.94 -11.57
C THR A 422 14.88 5.40 -11.08
N LYS A 423 15.83 5.21 -12.00
CA LYS A 423 17.24 5.01 -11.64
C LYS A 423 17.61 6.13 -10.67
N ALA A 424 17.72 5.84 -9.38
CA ALA A 424 18.54 6.65 -8.51
C ALA A 424 19.92 6.72 -9.18
N LEU A 425 20.45 7.93 -9.36
CA LEU A 425 21.82 8.12 -9.80
C LEU A 425 22.68 7.20 -8.94
N GLN A 426 23.41 6.28 -9.57
CA GLN A 426 24.47 5.54 -8.91
C GLN A 426 25.40 6.57 -8.27
N SER A 427 25.26 6.80 -6.97
CA SER A 427 26.28 7.47 -6.21
C SER A 427 27.54 6.63 -6.39
N GLN A 428 28.62 7.30 -6.78
CA GLN A 428 29.90 6.65 -6.99
C GLN A 428 30.33 6.00 -5.67
N TRP A 429 30.18 4.68 -5.60
CA TRP A 429 30.80 3.85 -4.59
C TRP A 429 32.30 4.08 -4.64
N ARG A 430 32.84 4.86 -3.68
CA ARG A 430 34.27 4.82 -3.37
C ARG A 430 34.50 3.58 -2.51
N ALA A 431 35.18 2.59 -3.10
CA ALA A 431 35.65 1.43 -2.36
C ALA A 431 36.59 1.86 -1.22
N PRO A 432 36.56 1.20 -0.04
CA PRO A 432 37.52 1.46 1.03
C PRO A 432 38.92 0.99 0.61
N GLY A 433 39.93 1.77 0.99
CA GLY A 433 41.32 1.50 0.67
C GLY A 433 41.86 0.20 1.25
N THR A 434 42.73 -0.46 0.48
CA THR A 434 43.65 -1.47 0.96
C THR A 434 45.08 -0.95 0.78
N ASN A 435 45.75 -0.73 1.91
CA ASN A 435 47.20 -0.56 1.97
C ASN A 435 47.86 -1.90 1.61
N GLY A 436 48.84 -1.87 0.71
CA GLY A 436 49.67 -3.02 0.35
C GLY A 436 50.77 -2.65 -0.64
N SER A 437 51.96 -2.36 -0.12
CA SER A 437 53.20 -2.04 -0.82
C SER A 437 53.87 -3.24 -1.51
N GLY A 438 54.48 -3.04 -2.69
CA GLY A 438 55.53 -3.94 -3.22
C GLY A 438 55.84 -3.84 -4.73
N PHE A 439 56.83 -3.02 -5.11
CA PHE A 439 57.95 -3.23 -6.08
C PHE A 439 57.73 -4.02 -7.41
N LEU A 440 58.18 -3.66 -8.64
CA LEU A 440 59.16 -2.72 -9.24
C LEU A 440 58.82 -2.46 -10.76
N PRO A 441 59.29 -1.35 -11.40
CA PRO A 441 59.10 -1.00 -12.83
C PRO A 441 60.33 -1.35 -13.71
N PRO A 442 60.23 -1.55 -15.05
CA PRO A 442 60.78 -0.57 -16.05
C PRO A 442 60.23 -0.72 -17.52
N PRO A 443 60.68 0.03 -18.57
CA PRO A 443 61.00 1.47 -18.68
C PRO A 443 60.52 2.08 -20.06
N PRO A 444 61.17 3.07 -20.71
CA PRO A 444 60.55 4.36 -21.00
C PRO A 444 60.59 4.74 -22.50
N THR A 445 59.46 5.04 -23.12
CA THR A 445 59.48 5.82 -24.37
C THR A 445 58.47 6.95 -24.28
N ALA A 446 59.01 8.16 -24.04
CA ALA A 446 58.68 9.45 -24.66
C ALA A 446 57.20 9.83 -24.84
N GLN A 447 56.73 11.07 -24.66
CA GLN A 447 57.20 12.34 -24.10
C GLN A 447 55.91 13.20 -24.10
N SER A 448 55.84 14.18 -23.21
CA SER A 448 54.78 15.19 -23.07
C SER A 448 54.42 15.91 -24.38
N TRP A 449 53.14 16.16 -24.68
CA TRP A 449 52.69 17.39 -25.35
C TRP A 449 51.23 17.72 -24.98
N THR A 450 51.06 18.91 -24.43
CA THR A 450 49.82 19.70 -24.27
C THR A 450 49.31 20.20 -25.62
N ASP A 451 47.98 20.27 -25.73
CA ASP A 451 47.12 21.03 -26.64
C ASP A 451 47.53 21.24 -28.10
N HIS A 452 46.75 20.64 -29.01
CA HIS A 452 46.17 21.36 -30.14
C HIS A 452 44.87 20.71 -30.63
N ASN A 453 43.84 21.54 -30.68
CA ASN A 453 42.58 21.33 -31.36
C ASN A 453 42.81 21.22 -32.87
N THR A 454 42.59 20.05 -33.50
CA THR A 454 42.16 19.92 -34.90
C THR A 454 41.70 18.49 -35.19
N SER A 455 40.67 18.43 -36.03
CA SER A 455 39.88 17.27 -36.47
C SER A 455 40.59 16.23 -37.34
N ILE A 456 39.95 15.05 -37.43
CA ILE A 456 39.82 14.10 -38.56
C ILE A 456 40.37 12.66 -38.37
N ASP A 457 39.40 11.74 -38.51
CA ASP A 457 39.37 10.37 -39.02
C ASP A 457 40.31 9.27 -38.50
N LYS A 458 39.67 8.26 -37.87
CA LYS A 458 39.95 6.84 -38.16
C LYS A 458 38.64 6.06 -38.36
N THR A 459 38.46 5.63 -39.59
CA THR A 459 37.45 4.71 -40.11
C THR A 459 37.52 3.32 -39.46
N TRP A 460 36.38 2.78 -39.03
CA TRP A 460 36.23 1.34 -38.75
C TRP A 460 35.73 0.63 -40.01
N ASN A 461 36.64 -0.10 -40.66
CA ASN A 461 36.33 -1.09 -41.69
C ASN A 461 36.37 -2.48 -41.06
N SER A 462 35.20 -3.09 -40.84
CA SER A 462 34.90 -4.49 -41.19
C SER A 462 33.54 -4.89 -40.60
N ALA A 463 32.61 -5.18 -41.51
CA ALA A 463 31.36 -5.86 -41.21
C ALA A 463 31.64 -7.35 -41.00
N GLY A 464 31.27 -7.87 -39.83
CA GLY A 464 31.14 -9.31 -39.57
C GLY A 464 29.85 -9.55 -38.79
N PRO A 465 29.08 -10.61 -39.06
CA PRO A 465 27.87 -10.90 -38.31
C PRO A 465 28.25 -11.37 -36.89
N PHE A 466 27.72 -10.70 -35.87
CA PHE A 466 27.69 -11.20 -34.48
C PHE A 466 26.24 -11.42 -34.06
N SER A 467 25.96 -12.61 -33.53
CA SER A 467 24.64 -12.99 -33.04
C SER A 467 24.55 -12.67 -31.54
N LEU A 468 23.66 -11.76 -31.15
CA LEU A 468 23.15 -11.71 -29.78
C LEU A 468 22.07 -12.80 -29.68
N PHE A 469 22.05 -13.54 -28.57
CA PHE A 469 21.18 -14.70 -28.27
C PHE A 469 21.65 -16.06 -28.78
N LYS A 470 22.29 -16.83 -27.88
CA LYS A 470 22.34 -18.29 -27.93
C LYS A 470 21.02 -18.81 -27.35
N THR A 471 20.09 -19.24 -28.19
CA THR A 471 18.90 -19.95 -27.74
C THR A 471 19.31 -21.39 -27.40
N LEU A 472 19.31 -21.78 -26.12
CA LEU A 472 19.26 -23.18 -25.74
C LEU A 472 17.83 -23.67 -25.99
N ARG A 473 17.60 -24.39 -27.09
CA ARG A 473 16.38 -25.18 -27.26
C ARG A 473 16.61 -26.57 -26.68
N ASN A 474 15.85 -26.91 -25.65
CA ASN A 474 15.54 -28.30 -25.36
C ASN A 474 14.22 -28.61 -26.06
N GLY A 475 14.21 -29.58 -26.98
CA GLY A 475 13.00 -29.95 -27.71
C GLY A 475 13.30 -30.86 -28.90
N LYS A 476 13.43 -32.16 -28.64
CA LYS A 476 13.23 -33.19 -29.67
C LYS A 476 11.73 -33.34 -29.92
N ASN A 477 11.36 -33.11 -31.18
CA ASN A 477 10.23 -33.68 -31.95
C ASN A 477 9.23 -32.65 -32.51
N GLY A 478 9.35 -32.36 -33.82
CA GLY A 478 8.24 -32.63 -34.73
C GLY A 478 7.41 -31.50 -35.36
N ALA A 479 8.05 -30.57 -36.10
CA ALA A 479 7.50 -29.85 -37.29
C ALA A 479 6.29 -28.86 -37.13
N PRO A 480 5.90 -28.09 -38.18
CA PRO A 480 6.61 -26.91 -38.70
C PRO A 480 5.70 -25.66 -38.83
N THR A 481 6.19 -24.43 -38.63
CA THR A 481 5.48 -23.23 -39.13
C THR A 481 6.41 -22.11 -39.62
N SER A 482 6.14 -21.75 -40.88
CA SER A 482 6.34 -20.48 -41.60
C SER A 482 7.53 -19.57 -41.28
N SER A 483 8.41 -19.46 -42.27
CA SER A 483 9.41 -18.42 -42.43
C SER A 483 8.77 -17.02 -42.45
N ARG A 484 9.06 -16.19 -41.43
CA ARG A 484 8.91 -14.72 -41.53
C ARG A 484 10.19 -14.11 -42.12
N PRO A 485 10.11 -13.07 -42.96
CA PRO A 485 11.29 -12.46 -43.57
C PRO A 485 12.17 -11.77 -42.51
N PRO A 486 13.51 -11.75 -42.69
CA PRO A 486 14.41 -11.12 -41.73
C PRO A 486 14.22 -9.60 -41.72
N VAL A 487 14.17 -9.02 -40.52
CA VAL A 487 14.22 -7.57 -40.30
C VAL A 487 15.56 -7.05 -40.84
N ARG A 488 15.52 -6.12 -41.81
CA ARG A 488 16.72 -5.42 -42.29
C ARG A 488 16.86 -4.11 -41.53
N SER A 489 17.87 -4.01 -40.67
CA SER A 489 18.32 -2.73 -40.12
C SER A 489 19.43 -2.14 -41.00
N ARG A 490 19.47 -0.81 -41.15
CA ARG A 490 20.53 -0.09 -41.86
C ARG A 490 21.01 1.05 -40.96
N VAL A 491 22.32 1.17 -40.78
CA VAL A 491 22.97 2.21 -39.97
C VAL A 491 23.62 3.23 -40.90
N TRP A 492 23.48 4.53 -40.62
CA TRP A 492 24.10 5.61 -41.39
C TRP A 492 25.06 6.45 -40.52
N PRO A 493 26.24 6.86 -41.03
CA PRO A 493 27.11 7.80 -40.34
C PRO A 493 26.58 9.25 -40.36
N ALA A 494 26.80 9.98 -39.27
CA ALA A 494 26.19 11.29 -38.98
C ALA A 494 26.82 12.51 -39.69
N SER A 495 27.34 12.39 -40.91
CA SER A 495 27.90 13.54 -41.66
C SER A 495 27.01 14.06 -42.80
N SER A 496 25.84 13.48 -43.04
CA SER A 496 24.92 13.99 -44.08
C SER A 496 23.89 14.96 -43.49
N ARG A 497 24.06 16.26 -43.74
CA ARG A 497 23.03 17.27 -43.49
C ARG A 497 21.94 17.14 -44.57
N GLY A 498 20.95 16.31 -44.31
CA GLY A 498 19.74 16.21 -45.13
C GLY A 498 18.57 15.73 -44.27
N TRP A 499 17.56 16.58 -44.08
CA TRP A 499 16.32 16.21 -43.40
C TRP A 499 15.44 15.40 -44.36
N PHE A 500 15.13 14.16 -44.01
CA PHE A 500 14.10 13.37 -44.70
C PHE A 500 12.87 13.24 -43.80
N LYS A 501 11.68 13.59 -44.34
CA LYS A 501 10.41 13.10 -43.82
C LYS A 501 10.18 11.71 -44.41
N PRO A 502 10.05 10.63 -43.62
CA PRO A 502 9.66 9.34 -44.16
C PRO A 502 8.15 9.34 -44.39
N GLU A 503 7.71 9.00 -45.61
CA GLU A 503 6.29 9.04 -46.00
C GLU A 503 5.40 7.94 -45.38
N ASN A 504 5.88 7.16 -44.40
CA ASN A 504 5.12 6.04 -43.82
C ASN A 504 5.21 5.95 -42.28
N GLY A 505 5.17 7.08 -41.56
CA GLY A 505 4.77 7.10 -40.14
C GLY A 505 5.70 6.43 -39.11
N GLY A 506 7.03 6.49 -39.28
CA GLY A 506 7.98 6.00 -38.26
C GLY A 506 8.29 7.01 -37.16
N THR A 507 8.58 6.52 -35.94
CA THR A 507 9.04 7.34 -34.79
C THR A 507 10.57 7.39 -34.74
N VAL A 508 11.13 8.59 -34.61
CA VAL A 508 12.58 8.83 -34.46
C VAL A 508 12.91 8.92 -32.98
N ILE A 509 13.86 8.10 -32.50
CA ILE A 509 14.35 8.17 -31.12
C ILE A 509 15.82 8.58 -31.13
N PHE A 510 16.16 9.58 -30.30
CA PHE A 510 17.54 10.04 -30.10
C PHE A 510 18.22 9.23 -29.00
N ALA A 511 19.34 8.58 -29.34
CA ALA A 511 20.25 7.98 -28.36
C ALA A 511 21.69 8.43 -28.68
N GLY A 512 22.08 9.60 -28.15
CA GLY A 512 23.38 10.20 -28.44
C GLY A 512 23.57 10.56 -29.92
N HIS A 513 24.77 10.29 -30.48
CA HIS A 513 25.16 10.64 -31.85
C HIS A 513 24.74 9.62 -32.95
N VAL A 514 23.78 8.73 -32.68
CA VAL A 514 23.34 7.69 -33.64
C VAL A 514 21.83 7.76 -33.84
N PHE A 515 21.40 7.65 -35.10
CA PHE A 515 19.99 7.58 -35.49
C PHE A 515 19.53 6.12 -35.60
N LEU A 516 18.43 5.77 -34.92
CA LEU A 516 17.72 4.50 -35.10
C LEU A 516 16.30 4.78 -35.60
N ILE A 517 15.88 4.08 -36.66
CA ILE A 517 14.50 4.10 -37.16
C ILE A 517 13.94 2.69 -36.94
N ILE A 518 12.87 2.59 -36.16
CA ILE A 518 12.13 1.34 -35.89
C ILE A 518 10.77 1.46 -36.58
N PHE A 519 10.39 0.44 -37.35
CA PHE A 519 9.05 0.32 -37.91
C PHE A 519 8.19 -0.52 -36.96
N GLU A 520 7.13 0.06 -36.41
CA GLU A 520 6.10 -0.71 -35.70
C GLU A 520 5.18 -1.39 -36.72
N VAL A 521 5.05 -2.71 -36.62
CA VAL A 521 4.01 -3.46 -37.33
C VAL A 521 2.86 -3.64 -36.35
N ILE A 522 1.78 -2.90 -36.57
CA ILE A 522 0.47 -3.17 -35.98
C ILE A 522 -0.01 -4.52 -36.55
N ALA A 523 -0.17 -5.52 -35.68
CA ALA A 523 -0.91 -6.72 -36.00
C ALA A 523 -2.15 -6.78 -35.11
N ILE A 524 -3.27 -6.35 -35.68
CA ILE A 524 -4.63 -6.61 -35.21
C ILE A 524 -4.87 -8.13 -35.29
N VAL A 525 -5.26 -8.76 -34.18
CA VAL A 525 -6.09 -9.97 -34.21
C VAL A 525 -7.17 -9.85 -33.13
N ILE A 526 -8.38 -9.62 -33.61
CA ILE A 526 -9.66 -9.84 -32.92
C ILE A 526 -9.96 -11.35 -32.97
N SER A 527 -10.68 -11.82 -31.94
CA SER A 527 -11.39 -13.11 -31.77
C SER A 527 -10.58 -14.39 -31.55
N SER A 528 -10.56 -14.87 -30.30
CA SER A 528 -11.33 -16.03 -29.82
C SER A 528 -11.15 -16.22 -28.32
#